data_AF-A0A0W8FMD6-F1
#
_entry.id   AF-A0A0W8FMD6-F1
#
_cell.length_a   1.000
_cell.length_b   1.000
_cell.length_c   1.000
_cell.angle_alpha   90.00
_cell.angle_beta   90.00
_cell.angle_gamma   90.00
#
_symmetry.space_group_name_H-M   'P 1'
#
loop_
_entity.id
_entity.type
_entity.pdbx_description
1 polymer ?
#
loop_
_entity_poly.entity_id
_entity_poly.type
_entity_poly.pdbx_seq_one_letter_code
_entity_poly.pdbx_strand_id
1 'polypeptide(L)'
;MADIFNTRQRAIEENLNAYRLTFNVANNNYALSRTDTGNTIWTKSLTSFGKGISIQNVNFNNDSIVSFQRRGTVTMGTVALTNLIGSTATITVQITARTYVQYNMQK
;
A
#
# COMPACT_ATOMS: atom_id res chain seq x y z
N MET A 1 -1.78 -7.06 3.88
CA MET A 1 -1.28 -6.25 5.01
C MET A 1 0.14 -6.61 5.46
N ALA A 2 0.59 -7.86 5.29
CA ALA A 2 1.96 -8.27 5.61
C ALA A 2 3.04 -7.42 4.89
N ASP A 3 2.79 -6.98 3.65
CA ASP A 3 3.78 -6.24 2.86
C ASP A 3 4.18 -4.89 3.46
N ILE A 4 3.24 -4.15 4.04
CA ILE A 4 3.53 -2.88 4.73
C ILE A 4 4.40 -3.14 5.96
N PHE A 5 4.06 -4.16 6.75
CA PHE A 5 4.80 -4.53 7.96
C PHE A 5 6.21 -5.03 7.64
N ASN A 6 6.34 -5.90 6.63
CA ASN A 6 7.63 -6.43 6.16
C ASN A 6 8.51 -5.32 5.59
N THR A 7 7.95 -4.41 4.79
CA THR A 7 8.71 -3.27 4.23
C THR A 7 9.17 -2.34 5.34
N ARG A 8 8.33 -2.08 6.35
CA ARG A 8 8.73 -1.30 7.52
C ARG A 8 9.89 -1.95 8.27
N GLN A 9 9.81 -3.24 8.56
CA GLN A 9 10.88 -3.96 9.24
C GLN A 9 12.19 -3.83 8.46
N ARG A 10 12.15 -4.08 7.15
CA ARG A 10 13.30 -3.94 6.28
C ARG A 10 13.89 -2.52 6.27
N ALA A 11 13.04 -1.48 6.26
CA ALA A 11 13.50 -0.10 6.33
C ALA A 11 14.21 0.24 7.65
N ILE A 12 13.78 -0.38 8.76
CA ILE A 12 14.44 -0.27 10.07
C ILE A 12 15.76 -1.03 10.08
N GLU A 13 15.75 -2.29 9.63
CA GLU A 13 16.93 -3.18 9.59
C GLU A 13 18.05 -2.59 8.74
N GLU A 14 17.73 -2.08 7.55
CA GLU A 14 18.70 -1.46 6.65
C GLU A 14 19.01 0.01 7.05
N ASN A 15 18.26 0.60 7.99
CA ASN A 15 18.38 1.98 8.45
C ASN A 15 18.25 3.03 7.31
N LEU A 16 17.30 2.82 6.40
CA LEU A 16 17.12 3.63 5.19
C LEU A 16 15.77 4.34 5.12
N ASN A 17 15.77 5.56 4.55
CA ASN A 17 14.55 6.31 4.19
C ASN A 17 14.18 6.13 2.71
N ALA A 18 14.64 5.05 2.08
CA ALA A 18 14.62 4.94 0.62
C ALA A 18 13.42 4.15 0.08
N TYR A 19 12.71 3.40 0.93
CA TYR A 19 11.63 2.53 0.50
C TYR A 19 10.34 3.30 0.23
N ARG A 20 9.74 3.05 -0.95
CA ARG A 20 8.45 3.59 -1.36
C ARG A 20 7.56 2.49 -1.92
N LEU A 21 6.35 2.39 -1.40
CA LEU A 21 5.29 1.57 -1.97
C LEU A 21 4.38 2.49 -2.80
N THR A 22 4.33 2.26 -4.10
CA THR A 22 3.53 3.07 -5.02
C THR A 22 2.32 2.27 -5.49
N PHE A 23 1.14 2.84 -5.31
CA PHE A 23 -0.10 2.27 -5.83
C PHE A 23 -0.41 2.86 -7.20
N ASN A 24 -0.76 1.99 -8.16
CA ASN A 24 -1.20 2.37 -9.49
C ASN A 24 -2.65 1.94 -9.68
N VAL A 25 -3.55 2.92 -9.62
CA VAL A 25 -5.00 2.70 -9.78
C VAL A 25 -5.33 2.21 -11.20
N ALA A 26 -4.74 2.82 -12.22
CA ALA A 26 -5.01 2.50 -13.62
C ALA A 26 -4.62 1.05 -13.99
N ASN A 27 -3.48 0.58 -13.49
CA ASN A 27 -2.98 -0.77 -13.74
C ASN A 27 -3.35 -1.78 -12.64
N ASN A 28 -4.12 -1.35 -11.64
CA ASN A 28 -4.59 -2.16 -10.51
C ASN A 28 -3.47 -2.98 -9.84
N ASN A 29 -2.34 -2.33 -9.58
CA ASN A 29 -1.17 -2.95 -9.00
C ASN A 29 -0.49 -2.02 -8.00
N TYR A 30 0.47 -2.57 -7.26
CA TYR A 30 1.34 -1.80 -6.40
C TYR A 30 2.77 -2.35 -6.45
N ALA A 31 3.75 -1.47 -6.31
CA ALA A 31 5.15 -1.82 -6.43
C ALA A 31 5.95 -1.25 -5.26
N LEU A 32 6.91 -2.04 -4.77
CA LEU A 32 7.91 -1.58 -3.83
C LEU A 32 9.16 -1.17 -4.61
N SER A 33 9.60 0.06 -4.39
CA SER A 33 10.79 0.63 -5.01
C SER A 33 11.74 1.22 -3.97
N ARG A 34 12.99 1.35 -4.38
CA ARG A 34 14.05 2.06 -3.64
C ARG A 34 14.42 3.32 -4.38
N THR A 35 14.32 4.45 -3.70
CA THR A 35 14.60 5.78 -4.28
C THR A 35 16.09 6.09 -4.41
N ASP A 36 16.93 5.44 -3.62
CA ASP A 36 18.38 5.62 -3.63
C ASP A 36 19.05 4.92 -4.82
N THR A 37 18.52 3.76 -5.22
CA THR A 37 19.01 3.00 -6.39
C THR A 37 18.14 3.17 -7.62
N GLY A 38 16.92 3.72 -7.47
CA GLY A 38 15.91 3.79 -8.53
C GLY A 38 15.28 2.44 -8.88
N ASN A 39 15.63 1.36 -8.17
CA ASN A 39 15.21 0.01 -8.51
C ASN A 39 13.83 -0.32 -7.96
N THR A 40 13.01 -0.94 -8.79
CA THR A 40 11.79 -1.63 -8.34
C THR A 40 12.18 -3.02 -7.83
N ILE A 41 11.86 -3.30 -6.57
CA ILE A 41 12.18 -4.58 -5.93
C ILE A 41 11.18 -5.65 -6.36
N TRP A 42 9.90 -5.28 -6.37
CA TRP A 42 8.83 -6.16 -6.83
C TRP A 42 7.58 -5.35 -7.16
N THR A 43 6.73 -5.96 -8.00
CA THR A 43 5.41 -5.46 -8.35
C THR A 43 4.40 -6.57 -8.10
N LYS A 44 3.27 -6.24 -7.47
CA LYS A 44 2.18 -7.16 -7.20
C LYS A 44 0.88 -6.65 -7.81
N SER A 45 0.20 -7.52 -8.55
CA SER A 45 -1.13 -7.23 -9.09
C SER A 45 -2.20 -7.58 -8.07
N LEU A 46 -3.24 -6.74 -7.94
CA LEU A 46 -4.38 -7.08 -7.08
C LEU A 46 -5.17 -8.28 -7.60
N THR A 47 -5.11 -8.52 -8.92
CA THR A 47 -5.74 -9.67 -9.56
C THR A 47 -5.16 -11.01 -9.09
N SER A 48 -3.94 -11.03 -8.53
CA SER A 48 -3.36 -12.26 -7.97
C SER A 48 -3.99 -12.66 -6.63
N PHE A 49 -4.67 -11.72 -5.95
CA PHE A 49 -5.32 -11.97 -4.66
C PHE A 49 -6.81 -12.30 -4.80
N GLY A 50 -7.41 -11.98 -5.94
CA GLY A 50 -8.79 -12.31 -6.24
C GLY A 50 -9.22 -11.72 -7.58
N LYS A 51 -10.07 -12.44 -8.30
CA LYS A 51 -10.68 -11.91 -9.52
C LYS A 51 -11.64 -10.78 -9.16
N GLY A 52 -11.57 -9.70 -9.91
CA GLY A 52 -12.55 -8.62 -9.81
C GLY A 52 -12.35 -7.64 -8.66
N ILE A 53 -11.19 -7.66 -7.99
CA ILE A 53 -10.80 -6.65 -7.02
C ILE A 53 -10.07 -5.53 -7.77
N SER A 54 -10.49 -4.29 -7.58
CA SER A 54 -9.83 -3.10 -8.13
C SER A 54 -9.55 -2.05 -7.06
N ILE A 55 -8.46 -1.30 -7.25
CA ILE A 55 -8.21 -0.08 -6.49
C ILE A 55 -9.20 0.98 -6.99
N GLN A 56 -10.01 1.51 -6.08
CA GLN A 56 -10.94 2.60 -6.38
C GLN A 56 -10.28 3.96 -6.14
N ASN A 57 -9.62 4.11 -4.99
CA ASN A 57 -8.98 5.35 -4.61
C ASN A 57 -7.78 5.10 -3.68
N VAL A 58 -6.79 5.98 -3.75
CA VAL A 58 -5.63 5.98 -2.86
C VAL A 58 -5.37 7.40 -2.40
N ASN A 59 -5.19 7.59 -1.10
CA ASN A 59 -4.82 8.89 -0.55
C ASN A 59 -3.79 8.71 0.57
N PHE A 60 -2.54 8.99 0.25
CA PHE A 60 -1.44 9.14 1.20
C PHE A 60 -0.93 10.58 1.11
N ASN A 61 -1.64 11.51 1.77
CA ASN A 61 -1.36 12.95 1.70
C ASN A 61 -1.49 13.51 0.27
N ASN A 62 -2.62 13.21 -0.39
CA ASN A 62 -2.91 13.55 -1.79
C ASN A 62 -1.98 12.89 -2.83
N ASP A 63 -1.29 11.82 -2.45
CA ASP A 63 -0.44 11.02 -3.33
C ASP A 63 -0.83 9.53 -3.26
N SER A 64 -0.35 8.72 -4.20
CA SER A 64 -0.51 7.26 -4.21
C SER A 64 0.71 6.51 -3.66
N ILE A 65 1.58 7.22 -2.92
CA ILE A 65 2.86 6.72 -2.43
C ILE A 65 2.88 6.62 -0.91
N VAL A 66 3.28 5.45 -0.41
CA VAL A 66 3.65 5.24 0.99
C VAL A 66 5.16 5.26 1.11
N SER A 67 5.71 6.31 1.71
CA SER A 67 7.13 6.37 2.05
C SER A 67 7.37 5.74 3.43
N PHE A 68 8.43 4.95 3.55
CA PHE A 68 8.87 4.32 4.79
C PHE A 68 10.14 5.02 5.29
N GLN A 69 10.21 5.29 6.59
CA GLN A 69 11.38 5.92 7.19
C GLN A 69 12.13 4.95 8.11
N ARG A 70 13.44 5.17 8.27
CA ARG A 70 14.40 4.39 9.07
C ARG A 70 13.96 4.18 10.52
N ARG A 71 13.12 5.07 11.06
CA ARG A 71 12.58 5.01 12.43
C ARG A 71 11.30 4.19 12.54
N GLY A 72 10.90 3.49 11.47
CA GLY A 72 9.71 2.65 11.45
C GLY A 72 8.40 3.41 11.29
N THR A 73 8.45 4.71 10.97
CA THR A 73 7.28 5.47 10.57
C THR A 73 6.97 5.21 9.09
N VAL A 74 5.73 5.50 8.69
CA VAL A 74 5.28 5.48 7.30
C VAL A 74 4.40 6.69 7.00
N THR A 75 4.21 6.98 5.71
CA THR A 75 3.20 7.96 5.28
C THR A 75 1.81 7.41 5.59
N MET A 76 1.05 8.14 6.41
CA MET A 76 -0.32 7.74 6.76
C MET A 76 -1.29 8.05 5.63
N GLY A 77 -2.36 7.28 5.54
CA GLY A 77 -3.34 7.44 4.47
C GLY A 77 -4.27 6.25 4.34
N THR A 78 -5.01 6.23 3.24
CA THR A 78 -6.03 5.22 2.96
C THR A 78 -5.93 4.66 1.56
N VAL A 79 -6.36 3.41 1.43
CA VAL A 79 -6.58 2.72 0.14
C VAL A 79 -8.00 2.19 0.15
N ALA A 80 -8.81 2.62 -0.79
CA ALA A 80 -10.14 2.10 -1.02
C ALA A 80 -10.10 1.09 -2.17
N LEU A 81 -10.60 -0.11 -1.92
CA LEU A 81 -10.75 -1.20 -2.88
C LEU A 81 -12.24 -1.46 -3.11
N THR A 82 -12.57 -1.92 -4.30
CA THR A 82 -13.91 -2.38 -4.64
C THR A 82 -13.85 -3.74 -5.31
N ASN A 83 -14.96 -4.48 -5.27
CA ASN A 83 -15.13 -5.72 -6.01
C ASN A 83 -16.22 -5.57 -7.10
N LEU A 84 -16.40 -6.62 -7.90
CA LEU A 84 -17.37 -6.64 -9.01
C LEU A 84 -18.83 -6.45 -8.59
N ILE A 85 -19.17 -6.77 -7.34
CA ILE A 85 -20.54 -6.67 -6.82
C ILE A 85 -20.77 -5.38 -6.02
N GLY A 86 -19.83 -4.43 -6.06
CA GLY A 86 -19.98 -3.11 -5.41
C GLY A 86 -19.62 -3.07 -3.93
N SER A 87 -19.22 -4.19 -3.31
CA SER A 87 -18.66 -4.17 -1.96
C SER A 87 -17.33 -3.42 -1.94
N THR A 88 -17.06 -2.71 -0.85
CA THR A 88 -15.85 -1.90 -0.70
C THR A 88 -15.04 -2.31 0.54
N ALA A 89 -13.73 -2.21 0.43
CA ALA A 89 -12.81 -2.38 1.55
C ALA A 89 -11.94 -1.14 1.66
N THR A 90 -11.98 -0.47 2.81
CA THR A 90 -11.11 0.67 3.10
C THR A 90 -10.00 0.22 4.03
N ILE A 91 -8.77 0.38 3.58
CA ILE A 91 -7.56 0.11 4.35
C ILE A 91 -7.00 1.44 4.82
N THR A 92 -6.91 1.62 6.13
CA THR A 92 -6.30 2.81 6.75
C THR A 92 -4.95 2.45 7.31
N VAL A 93 -3.92 3.19 6.92
CA VAL A 93 -2.54 3.05 7.41
C VAL A 93 -2.22 4.25 8.30
N GLN A 94 -1.80 3.99 9.53
CA GLN A 94 -1.34 5.01 10.46
C GLN A 94 0.16 5.24 10.35
N ILE A 95 0.65 6.35 10.91
CA ILE A 95 2.08 6.72 10.89
C ILE A 95 2.99 5.65 11.51
N THR A 96 2.48 4.83 12.42
CA THR A 96 3.20 3.71 13.06
C THR A 96 3.16 2.41 12.24
N ALA A 97 2.68 2.49 11.00
CA ALA A 97 2.37 1.38 10.09
C ALA A 97 1.35 0.37 10.61
N ARG A 98 0.57 0.75 11.62
CA ARG A 98 -0.65 0.02 11.99
C ARG A 98 -1.66 0.15 10.86
N THR A 99 -2.33 -0.95 10.57
CA THR A 99 -3.23 -1.07 9.44
C THR A 99 -4.58 -1.57 9.92
N TYR A 100 -5.64 -0.89 9.50
CA TYR A 100 -7.02 -1.21 9.83
C TYR A 100 -7.78 -1.47 8.54
N VAL A 101 -8.64 -2.48 8.53
CA VAL A 101 -9.49 -2.79 7.37
C VAL A 101 -10.94 -2.70 7.79
N GLN A 102 -11.68 -1.89 7.06
CA GLN A 102 -13.13 -1.82 7.17
C GLN A 102 -13.75 -2.35 5.89
N TYR A 103 -14.62 -3.35 6.02
CA TYR A 103 -15.40 -3.88 4.91
C TYR A 103 -16.81 -3.31 4.96
N ASN A 104 -17.27 -2.80 3.83
CA ASN A 104 -18.66 -2.44 3.61
C ASN A 104 -19.21 -3.35 2.52
N MET A 105 -19.93 -4.39 2.95
CA MET A 105 -20.48 -5.39 2.04
C MET A 105 -21.80 -4.88 1.48
N GLN A 106 -21.96 -4.97 0.16
CA GLN A 106 -23.27 -4.81 -0.45
C GLN A 106 -24.16 -5.99 -0.02
N LYS A 107 -25.40 -5.69 0.34
CA LYS A 107 -26.41 -6.70 0.69
C LYS A 107 -26.98 -7.36 -0.56
#